data_AF-A0A3C1H482-F1
#
_entry.id   AF-A0A3C1H482-F1
#
_cell.length_a   1.000
_cell.length_b   1.000
_cell.length_c   1.000
_cell.angle_alpha   90.00
_cell.angle_beta   90.00
_cell.angle_gamma   90.00
#
_symmetry.space_group_name_H-M   'P 1'
#
loop_
_entity.id
_entity.type
_entity.pdbx_description
1 polymer ?
#
loop_
_entity_poly.entity_id
_entity_poly.type
_entity_poly.pdbx_seq_one_letter_code
_entity_poly.pdbx_strand_id
1 'polypeptide(L)'
;IFNNWSPYMVQKPEDTVWIGLEYFCDEGDAFWNMTDEECIAFAVRELRKMGVIQKGVCLDAHREKVRKAYPAYFDTYSEFGQVVGFLNGYENLFCVGRNGQHRYNNMDHSMLTAIRAAEAIKAGSTDKSGIWDVNTEKKYHESK
;
A
#
# COMPACT_ATOMS: atom_id res chain seq x y z
N ILE A 1 -0.32 14.69 -9.89
CA ILE A 1 -1.33 15.75 -9.63
C ILE A 1 -2.67 15.06 -9.41
N PHE A 2 -3.20 15.08 -8.19
CA PHE A 2 -4.40 14.32 -7.82
C PHE A 2 -5.68 14.91 -8.39
N ASN A 3 -5.78 16.24 -8.51
CA ASN A 3 -6.97 16.87 -9.09
C ASN A 3 -7.15 16.64 -10.61
N ASN A 4 -6.21 15.94 -11.27
CA ASN A 4 -6.45 15.39 -12.62
C ASN A 4 -7.40 14.18 -12.62
N TRP A 5 -7.55 13.49 -11.48
CA TRP A 5 -8.52 12.40 -11.34
C TRP A 5 -9.95 12.93 -11.15
N SER A 6 -10.07 14.08 -10.48
CA SER A 6 -11.34 14.79 -10.30
C SER A 6 -11.09 16.22 -9.83
N PRO A 7 -11.79 17.24 -10.39
CA PRO A 7 -11.65 18.63 -9.95
C PRO A 7 -12.08 18.84 -8.49
N TYR A 8 -12.88 17.93 -7.92
CA TYR A 8 -13.36 18.00 -6.53
C TYR A 8 -12.32 17.54 -5.49
N MET A 9 -11.12 17.13 -5.92
CA MET A 9 -10.01 16.79 -5.02
C MET A 9 -9.37 18.02 -4.38
N VAL A 10 -9.70 19.23 -4.86
CA VAL A 10 -9.30 20.52 -4.29
C VAL A 10 -10.48 21.50 -4.35
N GLN A 11 -10.51 22.50 -3.46
CA GLN A 11 -11.62 23.45 -3.42
C GLN A 11 -11.65 24.43 -4.60
N LYS A 12 -10.48 24.81 -5.13
CA LYS A 12 -10.32 25.79 -6.22
C LYS A 12 -9.48 25.19 -7.36
N PRO A 13 -10.03 24.29 -8.18
CA PRO A 13 -9.25 23.52 -9.16
C PRO A 13 -8.59 24.36 -10.26
N GLU A 14 -9.09 25.57 -10.54
CA GLU A 14 -8.49 26.50 -11.50
C GLU A 14 -7.27 27.25 -10.93
N ASP A 15 -7.20 27.39 -9.60
CA ASP A 15 -6.16 28.18 -8.91
C ASP A 15 -5.16 27.31 -8.15
N THR A 16 -5.51 26.05 -7.86
CA THR A 16 -4.76 25.19 -6.95
C THR A 16 -4.61 23.78 -7.49
N VAL A 17 -3.49 23.16 -7.15
CA VAL A 17 -3.16 21.77 -7.50
C VAL A 17 -2.73 21.01 -6.27
N TRP A 18 -3.11 19.73 -6.18
CA TRP A 18 -2.60 18.83 -5.14
C TRP A 18 -1.63 17.80 -5.75
N ILE A 19 -0.41 17.75 -5.25
CA ILE A 19 0.63 16.84 -5.75
C ILE A 19 0.87 15.75 -4.70
N GLY A 20 0.64 14.50 -5.08
CA GLY A 20 1.05 13.34 -4.29
C GLY A 20 2.52 13.02 -4.49
N LEU A 21 3.20 12.68 -3.40
CA LEU A 21 4.59 12.23 -3.37
C LEU A 21 4.65 10.96 -2.53
N GLU A 22 5.46 10.00 -2.97
CA GLU A 22 5.69 8.75 -2.24
C GLU A 22 7.20 8.59 -2.01
N TYR A 23 7.57 8.33 -0.76
CA TYR A 23 8.94 8.09 -0.34
C TYR A 23 9.02 6.75 0.37
N PHE A 24 9.86 5.86 -0.15
CA PHE A 24 10.18 4.60 0.51
C PHE A 24 11.29 4.83 1.53
N CYS A 25 11.10 4.30 2.74
CA CYS A 25 12.05 4.39 3.84
C CYS A 25 11.86 3.19 4.77
N ASP A 26 12.89 2.89 5.55
CA ASP A 26 12.85 1.87 6.57
C ASP A 26 12.38 2.45 7.90
N GLU A 27 11.60 1.67 8.65
CA GLU A 27 11.15 2.10 9.97
C GLU A 27 12.35 2.37 10.89
N GLY A 28 12.45 3.59 11.38
CA GLY A 28 13.53 4.03 12.26
C GLY A 28 14.76 4.59 11.54
N ASP A 29 14.77 4.67 10.21
CA ASP A 29 15.83 5.38 9.49
C ASP A 29 15.74 6.90 9.66
N ALA A 30 16.73 7.61 9.12
CA ALA A 30 16.80 9.07 9.22
C ALA A 30 15.62 9.79 8.58
N PHE A 31 15.06 9.25 7.49
CA PHE A 31 13.91 9.84 6.79
C PHE A 31 12.60 9.58 7.54
N TRP A 32 12.39 8.34 8.01
CA TRP A 32 11.23 7.95 8.80
C TRP A 32 11.09 8.78 10.08
N ASN A 33 12.21 9.06 10.73
CA ASN A 33 12.27 9.82 11.98
C ASN A 33 12.24 11.35 11.80
N MET A 34 12.23 11.88 10.58
CA MET A 34 12.00 13.31 10.36
C MET A 34 10.68 13.74 11.00
N THR A 35 10.64 14.95 11.55
CA THR A 35 9.37 15.58 11.88
C THR A 35 8.57 15.86 10.61
N ASP A 36 7.27 16.14 10.74
CA ASP A 36 6.45 16.44 9.59
C ASP A 36 6.93 17.72 8.89
N GLU A 37 7.36 18.74 9.65
CA GLU A 37 7.93 19.97 9.13
C GLU A 37 9.21 19.73 8.33
N GLU A 38 10.11 18.89 8.85
CA GLU A 38 11.37 18.55 8.18
C GLU A 38 11.12 17.79 6.87
N CYS A 39 10.21 16.80 6.89
CA CYS A 39 9.86 16.00 5.73
C CYS A 39 9.14 16.84 4.66
N ILE A 40 8.21 17.71 5.06
CA ILE A 40 7.52 18.63 4.15
C ILE A 40 8.52 19.60 3.53
N ALA A 41 9.41 20.18 4.33
CA ALA A 41 10.46 21.07 3.83
C ALA A 41 11.40 20.34 2.86
N PHE A 42 11.73 19.07 3.13
CA PHE A 42 12.50 18.21 2.23
C PHE A 42 11.77 18.01 0.88
N ALA A 43 10.50 17.59 0.92
CA ALA A 43 9.69 17.36 -0.27
C ALA A 43 9.53 18.62 -1.14
N VAL A 44 9.29 19.78 -0.52
CA VAL A 44 9.22 21.08 -1.21
C VAL A 44 10.55 21.43 -1.88
N ARG A 45 11.68 21.16 -1.23
CA ARG A 45 13.01 21.38 -1.85
C ARG A 45 13.22 20.48 -3.06
N GLU A 46 12.84 19.21 -2.98
CA GLU A 46 12.97 18.27 -4.10
C GLU A 46 12.08 18.67 -5.28
N LEU A 47 10.81 19.01 -5.05
CA LEU A 47 9.91 19.51 -6.10
C LEU A 47 10.46 20.76 -6.79
N ARG A 48 11.07 21.69 -6.03
CA ARG A 48 11.72 22.88 -6.59
C ARG A 48 12.95 22.53 -7.41
N LYS A 49 13.79 21.61 -6.91
CA LYS A 49 15.01 21.15 -7.60
C LYS A 49 14.67 20.46 -8.92
N MET A 50 13.56 19.71 -8.96
CA MET A 50 13.03 19.09 -10.17
C MET A 50 12.31 20.08 -11.12
N GLY A 51 12.13 21.34 -10.71
CA GLY A 51 11.44 22.36 -11.52
C GLY A 51 9.91 22.21 -11.57
N VAL A 52 9.32 21.41 -10.66
CA VAL A 52 7.87 21.18 -10.62
C VAL A 52 7.13 22.38 -10.01
N ILE A 53 7.73 23.04 -9.01
CA ILE A 53 7.15 24.19 -8.32
C ILE A 53 8.15 25.34 -8.17
N GLN A 54 7.65 26.57 -8.07
CA GLN A 54 8.44 27.75 -7.75
C GLN A 54 8.59 27.96 -6.23
N LYS A 55 9.43 28.92 -5.81
CA LYS A 55 9.58 29.25 -4.39
C LYS A 55 8.31 29.92 -3.86
N GLY A 56 7.84 29.50 -2.68
CA GLY A 56 6.76 30.18 -1.96
C GLY A 56 5.35 29.86 -2.44
N VAL A 57 5.17 28.84 -3.29
CA VAL A 57 3.86 28.47 -3.85
C VAL A 57 3.16 27.32 -3.11
N CYS A 58 3.82 26.70 -2.13
CA CYS A 58 3.22 25.66 -1.31
C CYS A 58 2.26 26.31 -0.31
N LEU A 59 0.96 26.06 -0.48
CA LEU A 59 -0.10 26.61 0.36
C LEU A 59 -0.38 25.74 1.58
N ASP A 60 -0.30 24.43 1.38
CA ASP A 60 -0.57 23.42 2.40
C ASP A 60 0.17 22.11 2.07
N ALA A 61 0.36 21.26 3.07
CA ALA A 61 0.96 19.95 2.93
C ALA A 61 0.47 19.01 4.03
N HIS A 62 0.34 17.73 3.67
CA HIS A 62 -0.02 16.66 4.60
C HIS A 62 0.89 15.46 4.36
N ARG A 63 1.33 14.85 5.46
CA ARG A 63 2.20 13.68 5.44
C ARG A 63 1.49 12.54 6.16
N GLU A 64 1.53 11.37 5.55
CA GLU A 64 1.10 10.12 6.17
C GLU A 64 2.26 9.14 6.23
N LYS A 65 2.39 8.46 7.37
CA LYS A 65 3.39 7.41 7.59
C LYS A 65 2.70 6.06 7.63
N VAL A 66 2.91 5.27 6.57
CA VAL A 66 2.24 3.97 6.42
C VAL A 66 3.23 2.84 6.69
N ARG A 67 3.12 2.23 7.87
CA ARG A 67 3.88 1.00 8.20
C ARG A 67 3.35 -0.17 7.37
N LYS A 68 4.24 -1.08 6.97
CA LYS A 68 3.89 -2.31 6.24
C LYS A 68 3.08 -2.04 4.95
N ALA A 69 3.42 -0.97 4.23
CA ALA A 69 2.70 -0.60 3.00
C ALA A 69 2.95 -1.59 1.85
N TYR A 70 4.15 -2.16 1.76
CA TYR A 70 4.56 -3.05 0.67
C TYR A 70 5.04 -4.39 1.23
N PRO A 71 4.40 -5.52 0.85
CA PRO A 71 4.96 -6.84 1.13
C PRO A 71 6.19 -7.00 0.24
N ALA A 72 7.34 -7.22 0.87
CA ALA A 72 8.58 -7.40 0.17
C ALA A 72 8.90 -8.89 0.02
N TYR A 73 9.38 -9.26 -1.18
CA TYR A 73 9.65 -10.64 -1.58
C TYR A 73 11.15 -10.87 -1.73
N PHE A 74 11.85 -10.90 -0.61
CA PHE A 74 13.28 -11.15 -0.56
C PHE A 74 13.62 -12.16 0.55
N ASP A 75 14.89 -12.55 0.65
CA ASP A 75 15.43 -13.51 1.62
C ASP A 75 14.62 -14.83 1.70
N THR A 76 13.97 -15.06 2.84
CA THR A 76 13.26 -16.30 3.15
C THR A 76 11.85 -16.35 2.58
N TYR A 77 11.46 -15.41 1.71
CA TYR A 77 10.13 -15.43 1.09
C TYR A 77 9.85 -16.71 0.29
N SER A 78 10.88 -17.36 -0.25
CA SER A 78 10.75 -18.68 -0.91
C SER A 78 10.20 -19.76 0.02
N GLU A 79 10.33 -19.59 1.33
CA GLU A 79 9.81 -20.50 2.37
C GLU A 79 8.44 -20.07 2.90
N PHE A 80 7.82 -19.01 2.37
CA PHE A 80 6.55 -18.47 2.89
C PHE A 80 5.40 -19.49 2.89
N GLY A 81 5.46 -20.51 2.01
CA GLY A 81 4.53 -21.63 2.04
C GLY A 81 4.50 -22.39 3.38
N GLN A 82 5.60 -22.41 4.14
CA GLN A 82 5.64 -22.99 5.49
C GLN A 82 4.78 -22.19 6.48
N VAL A 83 4.81 -20.85 6.40
CA VAL A 83 3.97 -19.96 7.20
C VAL A 83 2.49 -20.17 6.86
N VAL A 84 2.17 -20.23 5.56
CA VAL A 84 0.80 -20.53 5.10
C VAL A 84 0.34 -21.88 5.64
N GLY A 85 1.17 -22.92 5.55
CA GLY A 85 0.87 -24.26 6.09
C GLY A 85 0.61 -24.25 7.59
N PHE A 86 1.45 -23.57 8.37
CA PHE A 86 1.26 -23.40 9.81
C PHE A 86 -0.05 -22.67 10.15
N LEU A 87 -0.33 -21.55 9.49
CA LEU A 87 -1.53 -20.75 9.72
C LEU A 87 -2.82 -21.50 9.31
N ASN A 88 -2.75 -22.33 8.27
CA ASN A 88 -3.90 -23.13 7.83
C ASN A 88 -4.32 -24.21 8.84
N GLY A 89 -3.43 -24.60 9.77
CA GLY A 89 -3.74 -25.52 10.87
C GLY A 89 -4.75 -24.96 11.88
N TYR A 90 -5.00 -23.65 11.88
CA TYR A 90 -6.06 -23.05 12.68
C TYR A 90 -7.37 -22.99 11.88
N GLU A 91 -8.38 -23.74 12.33
CA GLU A 91 -9.66 -23.83 11.62
C GLU A 91 -10.41 -22.50 11.54
N ASN A 92 -10.28 -21.65 12.56
CA ASN A 92 -11.00 -20.39 12.70
C ASN A 92 -10.17 -19.14 12.32
N LEU A 93 -9.03 -19.31 11.63
CA LEU A 93 -8.18 -18.21 11.19
C LEU A 93 -8.22 -18.04 9.67
N PHE A 94 -8.61 -16.85 9.20
CA PHE A 94 -8.66 -16.53 7.77
C PHE A 94 -7.76 -15.33 7.45
N CYS A 95 -6.73 -15.56 6.63
CA CYS A 95 -5.78 -14.54 6.22
C CYS A 95 -6.28 -13.81 4.97
N VAL A 96 -6.56 -12.50 5.10
CA VAL A 96 -7.14 -11.68 4.02
C VAL A 96 -6.34 -10.41 3.76
N GLY A 97 -6.50 -9.86 2.56
CA GLY A 97 -5.89 -8.61 2.14
C GLY A 97 -4.38 -8.69 1.90
N ARG A 98 -3.80 -7.55 1.55
CA ARG A 98 -2.38 -7.39 1.17
C ARG A 98 -1.41 -7.96 2.21
N ASN A 99 -1.49 -7.51 3.46
CA ASN A 99 -0.57 -7.95 4.51
C ASN A 99 -0.98 -9.26 5.18
N GLY A 100 -2.28 -9.55 5.28
CA GLY A 100 -2.73 -10.83 5.85
C GLY A 100 -2.29 -12.02 5.00
N GLN A 101 -2.21 -11.84 3.68
CA GLN A 101 -1.68 -12.85 2.76
C GLN A 101 -0.21 -12.66 2.40
N HIS A 102 0.45 -11.59 2.90
CA HIS A 102 1.75 -11.11 2.46
C HIS A 102 1.90 -11.12 0.93
N ARG A 103 0.89 -10.56 0.23
CA ARG A 103 0.79 -10.54 -1.23
C ARG A 103 0.55 -9.12 -1.73
N TYR A 104 1.23 -8.75 -2.81
CA TYR A 104 1.06 -7.50 -3.54
C TYR A 104 -0.32 -7.45 -4.21
N ASN A 105 -1.32 -7.13 -3.40
CA ASN A 105 -2.71 -7.01 -3.79
C ASN A 105 -3.07 -5.55 -3.98
N ASN A 106 -3.87 -5.29 -5.02
CA ASN A 106 -4.65 -4.07 -5.15
C ASN A 106 -5.90 -4.15 -4.26
N MET A 107 -6.66 -3.05 -4.22
CA MET A 107 -7.84 -2.93 -3.36
C MET A 107 -8.92 -3.98 -3.69
N ASP A 108 -9.20 -4.21 -4.97
CA ASP A 108 -10.18 -5.18 -5.45
C ASP A 108 -9.82 -6.61 -5.04
N HIS A 109 -8.55 -7.01 -5.20
CA HIS A 109 -8.07 -8.31 -4.71
C HIS A 109 -8.23 -8.43 -3.19
N SER A 110 -7.87 -7.38 -2.46
CA SER A 110 -7.99 -7.37 -0.99
C SER A 110 -9.45 -7.50 -0.54
N MET A 111 -10.37 -6.78 -1.18
CA MET A 111 -11.81 -6.91 -0.91
C MET A 111 -12.32 -8.31 -1.25
N LEU A 112 -11.90 -8.87 -2.39
CA LEU A 112 -12.32 -10.21 -2.80
C LEU A 112 -11.89 -11.28 -1.79
N THR A 113 -10.67 -11.20 -1.25
CA THR A 113 -10.23 -12.16 -0.20
C THR A 113 -11.11 -12.11 1.05
N ALA A 114 -11.58 -10.92 1.45
CA ALA A 114 -12.50 -10.76 2.57
C ALA A 114 -13.90 -11.31 2.27
N ILE A 115 -14.40 -11.10 1.04
CA ILE A 115 -15.66 -11.69 0.57
C ILE A 115 -15.59 -13.22 0.63
N ARG A 116 -14.51 -13.82 0.10
CA ARG A 116 -14.30 -15.29 0.14
C ARG A 116 -14.23 -15.83 1.57
N ALA A 117 -13.56 -15.12 2.47
CA ALA A 117 -13.53 -15.50 3.88
C ALA A 117 -14.93 -15.46 4.52
N ALA A 118 -15.71 -14.42 4.25
CA ALA A 118 -17.08 -14.32 4.74
C ALA A 118 -17.99 -15.43 4.18
N GLU A 119 -17.83 -15.79 2.90
CA GLU A 119 -18.53 -16.92 2.27
C GLU A 119 -18.21 -18.25 2.97
N ALA A 120 -16.93 -18.53 3.22
CA ALA A 120 -16.48 -19.73 3.91
C ALA A 120 -17.07 -19.81 5.33
N ILE A 121 -16.97 -18.72 6.11
CA ILE A 121 -17.51 -18.63 7.47
C ILE A 121 -19.03 -18.86 7.47
N LYS A 122 -19.76 -18.21 6.56
CA LYS A 122 -21.22 -18.37 6.45
C LYS A 122 -21.62 -19.80 6.10
N ALA A 123 -20.81 -20.50 5.32
CA ALA A 123 -21.02 -21.90 4.96
C ALA A 123 -20.58 -22.89 6.05
N GLY A 124 -19.99 -22.43 7.16
CA GLY A 124 -19.38 -23.30 8.17
C GLY A 124 -18.14 -24.04 7.65
N SER A 125 -17.52 -23.54 6.57
CA SER A 125 -16.34 -24.13 5.96
C SER A 125 -15.06 -23.61 6.58
N THR A 126 -14.09 -24.50 6.79
CA THR A 126 -12.72 -24.18 7.22
C THR A 126 -11.73 -24.16 6.04
N ASP A 127 -12.23 -24.39 4.82
CA ASP A 127 -11.44 -24.34 3.58
C ASP A 127 -11.01 -22.90 3.26
N LYS A 128 -9.71 -22.72 3.04
CA LYS A 128 -9.06 -21.43 2.80
C LYS A 128 -8.52 -21.31 1.38
N SER A 129 -8.63 -22.35 0.54
CA SER A 129 -8.08 -22.40 -0.82
C SER A 129 -8.54 -21.20 -1.67
N GLY A 130 -9.85 -20.99 -1.75
CA GLY A 130 -10.44 -19.87 -2.52
C GLY A 130 -10.04 -18.47 -2.03
N ILE A 131 -9.51 -18.33 -0.81
CA ILE A 131 -8.96 -17.08 -0.30
C ILE A 131 -7.50 -16.95 -0.75
N TRP A 132 -6.69 -18.00 -0.55
CA TRP A 132 -5.28 -18.04 -0.95
C TRP A 132 -5.06 -17.97 -2.47
N ASP A 133 -6.04 -18.36 -3.28
CA ASP A 133 -5.95 -18.38 -4.74
C ASP A 133 -6.29 -17.02 -5.40
N VAL A 134 -6.78 -16.03 -4.64
CA VAL A 134 -7.03 -14.69 -5.19
C VAL A 134 -5.72 -14.06 -5.66
N ASN A 135 -5.62 -13.65 -6.94
CA ASN A 135 -4.44 -12.98 -7.50
C ASN A 135 -3.19 -13.88 -7.67
N THR A 136 -3.35 -15.21 -7.79
CA THR A 136 -2.22 -16.15 -8.05
C THR A 136 -1.94 -16.41 -9.54
N GLU A 137 -2.90 -16.15 -10.44
CA GLU A 137 -2.79 -16.49 -11.88
C GLU A 137 -1.94 -15.49 -12.70
N LYS A 138 -1.70 -14.28 -12.17
CA LYS A 138 -0.85 -13.30 -12.84
C LYS A 138 0.59 -13.48 -12.38
N LYS A 139 1.36 -14.30 -13.10
CA LYS A 139 2.83 -14.22 -13.07
C LYS A 139 3.20 -12.75 -13.27
N TYR A 140 3.68 -12.10 -12.21
CA TYR A 140 4.20 -10.75 -12.27
C TYR A 140 5.41 -10.78 -13.22
N HIS A 141 5.20 -10.28 -14.44
CA HIS A 141 6.24 -10.12 -15.45
C HIS A 141 7.01 -8.82 -15.20
N GLU A 142 7.76 -8.77 -14.10
CA GLU A 142 8.89 -7.85 -14.01
C GLU A 142 10.16 -8.67 -14.29
N SER A 143 10.43 -8.87 -15.57
CA SER A 143 11.78 -9.20 -16.02
C SER A 143 12.65 -7.96 -15.84
N LYS A 144 13.81 -8.14 -15.18
CA LYS A 144 14.88 -7.15 -15.09
C LYS A 144 15.29 -6.60 -16.45
#